data_AF-A0A336LKP8-F1
#
_entry.id   AF-A0A336LKP8-F1
#
_cell.length_a   1.000
_cell.length_b   1.000
_cell.length_c   1.000
_cell.angle_alpha   90.00
_cell.angle_beta   90.00
_cell.angle_gamma   90.00
#
_symmetry.space_group_name_H-M   'P 1'
#
loop_
_entity.id
_entity.type
_entity.pdbx_description
1 polymer ?
#
loop_
_entity_poly.entity_id
_entity_poly.type
_entity_poly.pdbx_seq_one_letter_code
_entity_poly.pdbx_strand_id
1 'polypeptide(L)'
;MLRTIQSLSVVLLLISVTNARVALKLNENEILSEIIRLNDTKADGCQIDINKDLNEPQPLVIVPGTDRFLLPDDERGIIFLEKGAQIELYCSKSFHGMTNVQFRNITCENGNFVENGQLFQYRDFNCTEYPFHVAVRTGKKCFNDASVLDVGFEVGYRFLKVYEICFDEVLETTHYVTHEFTPPYKTHQAGFPRPGWLNTGYYNGKRVDTLYTRASQREVVTKILNSTTQVDKYIPETSDFYLARGHISAKSDFIFGSQHRATFWLMNAAPQWQVFNNGNWIAVEIAIKNFVADRNIEVDAYTGTHGVTTLWDEQNKPHEIYLAFDENNNGLIPVPKIYYKILVERKTKFGIVLIGVNNPYLDLKEIESDYVLCKDVSDQINWVSWDKKNITLGYSYACDVNEFMAVIKHIPDLIVKGLLV
;
A
#
# COMPACT_ATOMS: atom_id res chain seq x y z
N MET A 1 34.06 47.53 7.04
CA MET A 1 32.96 48.38 6.57
C MET A 1 32.41 47.73 5.29
N LEU A 2 31.13 47.29 5.33
CA LEU A 2 30.32 46.69 4.26
C LEU A 2 30.78 45.37 3.60
N ARG A 3 30.11 44.27 3.96
CA ARG A 3 29.41 43.32 3.03
C ARG A 3 28.99 42.04 3.76
N THR A 4 27.80 42.05 4.36
CA THR A 4 26.91 40.88 4.56
C THR A 4 25.63 41.34 5.27
N ILE A 5 24.75 42.03 4.53
CA ILE A 5 23.35 42.26 4.94
C ILE A 5 22.51 41.81 3.76
N GLN A 6 22.23 40.51 3.70
CA GLN A 6 21.20 39.90 2.86
C GLN A 6 21.09 38.45 3.35
N SER A 7 20.24 38.22 4.36
CA SER A 7 19.55 36.94 4.68
C SER A 7 18.93 36.95 6.09
N LEU A 8 18.35 38.09 6.53
CA LEU A 8 17.62 38.17 7.81
C LEU A 8 16.10 38.33 7.61
N SER A 9 15.57 37.94 6.45
CA SER A 9 14.16 38.19 6.09
C SER A 9 13.32 36.93 5.82
N VAL A 10 13.74 35.74 6.26
CA VAL A 10 13.01 34.49 5.91
C VAL A 10 12.48 33.69 7.11
N VAL A 11 12.76 34.04 8.37
CA VAL A 11 12.19 33.31 9.52
C VAL A 11 11.15 34.18 10.25
N LEU A 12 10.07 34.50 9.54
CA LEU A 12 8.86 35.07 10.14
C LEU A 12 7.63 34.68 9.32
N LEU A 13 7.43 33.37 9.13
CA LEU A 13 6.18 32.82 8.60
C LEU A 13 6.02 31.38 9.09
N LEU A 14 5.17 31.19 10.10
CA LEU A 14 4.15 30.13 10.22
C LEU A 14 3.56 30.11 11.64
N ILE A 15 2.88 31.20 12.05
CA ILE A 15 1.80 31.11 13.03
C ILE A 15 0.70 32.11 12.61
N SER A 16 -0.32 31.62 11.90
CA SER A 16 -1.57 32.37 11.69
C SER A 16 -2.67 31.84 12.61
N VAL A 17 -2.78 32.49 13.77
CA VAL A 17 -3.98 32.89 14.54
C VAL A 17 -5.21 31.97 14.56
N THR A 18 -5.51 31.41 15.74
CA THR A 18 -6.86 31.49 16.35
C THR A 18 -6.75 31.78 17.86
N ASN A 19 -7.22 32.97 18.24
CA ASN A 19 -7.58 33.51 19.55
C ASN A 19 -7.16 32.76 20.84
N ALA A 20 -5.98 33.10 21.37
CA ALA A 20 -5.76 33.44 22.79
C ALA A 20 -4.40 34.12 22.93
N ARG A 21 -4.33 35.23 23.65
CA ARG A 21 -3.08 35.98 23.90
C ARG A 21 -2.11 35.11 24.71
N VAL A 22 -1.14 34.50 24.04
CA VAL A 22 0.16 34.15 24.62
C VAL A 22 1.22 34.67 23.65
N ALA A 23 1.71 35.88 23.91
CA ALA A 23 2.89 36.39 23.23
C ALA A 23 4.12 35.71 23.85
N LEU A 24 4.54 34.57 23.28
CA LEU A 24 5.85 34.00 23.55
C LEU A 24 6.89 34.97 23.00
N LYS A 25 7.50 35.79 23.87
CA LYS A 25 8.76 36.47 23.56
C LYS A 25 9.85 35.40 23.51
N LEU A 26 10.05 34.80 22.35
CA LEU A 26 11.20 33.94 22.12
C LEU A 26 12.41 34.84 21.88
N ASN A 27 13.48 34.64 22.64
CA ASN A 27 14.72 35.40 22.57
C ASN A 27 15.50 34.97 21.31
N GLU A 28 15.87 35.92 20.44
CA GLU A 28 16.61 35.62 19.19
C GLU A 28 17.90 34.84 19.44
N ASN A 29 18.57 35.09 20.57
CA ASN A 29 19.80 34.37 20.94
C ASN A 29 19.53 32.91 21.37
N GLU A 30 18.37 32.62 21.97
CA GLU A 30 17.99 31.25 22.32
C GLU A 30 17.66 30.46 21.05
N ILE A 31 16.87 31.05 20.13
CA ILE A 31 16.57 30.45 18.83
C ILE A 31 17.86 30.19 18.04
N LEU A 32 18.78 31.15 17.99
CA LEU A 32 20.04 30.99 17.28
C LEU A 32 20.91 29.90 17.92
N SER A 33 20.95 29.83 19.26
CA SER A 33 21.68 28.77 19.97
C SER A 33 21.10 27.37 19.73
N GLU A 34 19.77 27.29 19.58
CA GLU A 34 19.06 26.05 19.31
C GLU A 34 19.22 25.62 17.85
N ILE A 35 19.21 26.56 16.89
CA ILE A 35 19.57 26.31 15.49
C ILE A 35 21.03 25.86 15.35
N ILE A 36 21.97 26.51 16.05
CA ILE A 36 23.38 26.10 16.05
C ILE A 36 23.53 24.69 16.63
N ARG A 37 22.87 24.39 17.77
CA ARG A 37 22.85 23.04 18.35
C ARG A 37 22.24 22.01 17.42
N LEU A 38 21.10 22.32 16.77
CA LEU A 38 20.45 21.44 15.80
C LEU A 38 21.32 21.19 14.56
N ASN A 39 22.14 22.16 14.15
CA ASN A 39 23.08 21.98 13.06
C ASN A 39 24.32 21.17 13.48
N ASP A 40 24.80 21.33 14.72
CA ASP A 40 25.91 20.55 15.28
C ASP A 40 25.51 19.08 15.49
N THR A 41 24.30 18.80 16.02
CA THR A 41 23.80 17.43 16.17
C THR A 41 23.56 16.75 14.82
N LYS A 42 23.23 17.51 13.77
CA LYS A 42 23.11 17.00 12.40
C LYS A 42 24.44 16.68 11.74
N ALA A 43 25.53 17.34 12.16
CA ALA A 43 26.88 17.06 11.70
C ALA A 43 27.47 15.78 12.31
N ASP A 44 27.07 15.44 13.54
CA ASP A 44 27.53 14.24 14.27
C ASP A 44 26.58 13.03 14.15
N GLY A 45 25.38 13.22 13.60
CA GLY A 45 24.40 12.16 13.38
C GLY A 45 24.70 11.27 12.16
N CYS A 46 23.95 10.18 12.03
CA CYS A 46 24.08 9.21 10.95
C CYS A 46 22.90 9.31 9.99
N GLN A 47 23.14 9.03 8.72
CA GLN A 47 22.14 9.06 7.68
C GLN A 47 22.13 7.72 6.95
N ILE A 48 20.93 7.20 6.69
CA ILE A 48 20.72 6.00 5.85
C ILE A 48 19.77 6.40 4.74
N ASP A 49 20.26 6.40 3.50
CA ASP A 49 19.42 6.58 2.32
C ASP A 49 18.82 5.22 1.92
N ILE A 50 17.50 5.07 2.08
CA ILE A 50 16.82 3.80 1.80
C ILE A 50 16.96 3.36 0.34
N ASN A 51 17.29 4.26 -0.59
CA ASN A 51 17.47 3.95 -2.00
C ASN A 51 18.94 3.69 -2.39
N LYS A 52 19.91 3.95 -1.48
CA LYS A 52 21.35 3.84 -1.82
C LYS A 52 22.15 2.99 -0.85
N ASP A 53 21.79 2.95 0.42
CA ASP A 53 22.63 2.36 1.46
C ASP A 53 22.20 0.95 1.87
N LEU A 54 21.00 0.53 1.48
CA LEU A 54 20.47 -0.80 1.78
C LEU A 54 20.95 -1.77 0.69
N ASN A 55 22.04 -2.49 0.99
CA ASN A 55 22.57 -3.52 0.09
C ASN A 55 21.69 -4.78 0.11
N GLU A 56 21.56 -5.43 -1.05
CA GLU A 56 20.75 -6.65 -1.18
C GLU A 56 21.51 -7.94 -0.86
N PRO A 57 20.86 -8.94 -0.24
CA PRO A 57 19.54 -8.88 0.41
C PRO A 57 19.54 -8.02 1.68
N GLN A 58 18.68 -7.01 1.73
CA GLN A 58 18.64 -6.06 2.85
C GLN A 58 18.03 -6.66 4.14
N PRO A 59 18.57 -6.32 5.33
CA PRO A 59 17.92 -6.65 6.60
C PRO A 59 16.64 -5.83 6.83
N LEU A 60 15.82 -6.26 7.79
CA LEU A 60 14.77 -5.39 8.31
C LEU A 60 15.40 -4.29 9.18
N VAL A 61 14.91 -3.05 9.04
CA VAL A 61 15.34 -1.89 9.82
C VAL A 61 14.28 -1.60 10.87
N ILE A 62 14.61 -1.81 12.14
CA ILE A 62 13.63 -1.90 13.23
C ILE A 62 13.96 -0.86 14.30
N VAL A 63 12.93 -0.22 14.85
CA VAL A 63 13.05 0.60 16.06
C VAL A 63 13.35 -0.35 17.24
N PRO A 64 14.50 -0.22 17.91
CA PRO A 64 14.98 -1.20 18.88
C PRO A 64 13.93 -1.62 19.92
N GLY A 65 13.76 -2.93 20.10
CA GLY A 65 12.86 -3.49 21.11
C GLY A 65 11.37 -3.32 20.81
N THR A 66 11.00 -2.84 19.63
CA THR A 66 9.60 -2.69 19.19
C THR A 66 9.26 -3.59 18.02
N ASP A 67 7.99 -3.63 17.64
CA ASP A 67 7.45 -4.29 16.46
C ASP A 67 7.26 -3.32 15.27
N ARG A 68 8.00 -2.21 15.27
CA ARG A 68 7.88 -1.15 14.26
C ARG A 68 9.13 -1.04 13.41
N PHE A 69 8.92 -0.86 12.10
CA PHE A 69 9.97 -0.45 11.19
C PHE A 69 10.45 0.96 11.53
N LEU A 70 11.75 1.20 11.40
CA LEU A 70 12.31 2.54 11.49
C LEU A 70 12.13 3.24 10.14
N LEU A 71 11.19 4.18 10.05
CA LEU A 71 10.83 4.86 8.81
C LEU A 71 11.75 6.07 8.53
N PRO A 72 11.88 6.51 7.27
CA PRO A 72 12.55 7.77 6.92
C PRO A 72 11.91 9.00 7.57
N ASP A 73 12.71 10.02 7.81
CA ASP A 73 12.28 11.28 8.44
C ASP A 73 11.88 12.36 7.44
N ASP A 74 12.21 12.19 6.16
CA ASP A 74 12.02 13.20 5.13
C ASP A 74 11.62 12.66 3.75
N GLU A 75 11.26 13.58 2.85
CA GLU A 75 10.85 13.28 1.47
C GLU A 75 11.98 12.74 0.56
N ARG A 76 13.22 12.68 1.06
CA ARG A 76 14.36 12.13 0.33
C ARG A 76 14.58 10.66 0.65
N GLY A 77 13.82 10.09 1.59
CA GLY A 77 13.98 8.72 2.05
C GLY A 77 15.20 8.55 2.97
N ILE A 78 15.58 9.61 3.69
CA ILE A 78 16.67 9.56 4.64
C ILE A 78 16.13 9.20 6.02
N ILE A 79 16.68 8.15 6.62
CA ILE A 79 16.58 7.91 8.06
C ILE A 79 17.75 8.65 8.71
N PHE A 80 17.45 9.61 9.57
CA PHE A 80 18.42 10.36 10.36
C PHE A 80 18.43 9.87 11.80
N LEU A 81 19.63 9.65 12.33
CA LEU A 81 19.83 9.18 13.70
C LEU A 81 20.76 10.14 14.41
N GLU A 82 20.34 10.61 15.58
CA GLU A 82 21.22 11.33 16.47
C GLU A 82 22.36 10.42 16.96
N LYS A 83 23.49 11.03 17.29
CA LYS A 83 24.62 10.31 17.91
C LYS A 83 24.15 9.57 19.17
N GLY A 84 24.57 8.31 19.30
CA GLY A 84 24.16 7.42 20.38
C GLY A 84 22.82 6.72 20.16
N ALA A 85 22.04 7.11 19.13
CA ALA A 85 20.81 6.40 18.79
C ALA A 85 21.12 5.00 18.27
N GLN A 86 20.25 4.04 18.59
CA GLN A 86 20.40 2.64 18.20
C GLN A 86 19.42 2.24 17.11
N ILE A 87 19.83 1.30 16.27
CA ILE A 87 18.96 0.59 15.32
C ILE A 87 19.09 -0.90 15.60
N GLU A 88 17.98 -1.60 15.47
CA GLU A 88 17.95 -3.05 15.44
C GLU A 88 17.80 -3.55 14.00
N LEU A 89 18.70 -4.44 13.58
CA LEU A 89 18.69 -5.08 12.27
C LEU A 89 18.34 -6.56 12.40
N TYR A 90 17.52 -7.05 11.48
CA TYR A 90 17.11 -8.46 11.47
C TYR A 90 17.24 -9.15 10.11
N CYS A 91 17.75 -10.38 10.14
CA CYS A 91 17.75 -11.33 9.03
C CYS A 91 17.06 -12.64 9.46
N SER A 92 16.20 -13.22 8.60
CA SER A 92 15.49 -14.46 8.93
C SER A 92 16.40 -15.66 9.15
N LYS A 93 17.59 -15.68 8.52
CA LYS A 93 18.56 -16.77 8.64
C LYS A 93 19.86 -16.32 9.29
N SER A 94 20.65 -15.52 8.57
CA SER A 94 21.82 -14.87 9.12
C SER A 94 22.29 -13.68 8.30
N PHE A 95 23.09 -12.81 8.92
CA PHE A 95 23.93 -11.83 8.21
C PHE A 95 25.06 -12.52 7.43
N HIS A 96 25.50 -11.91 6.33
CA HIS A 96 26.60 -12.44 5.53
C HIS A 96 27.90 -12.53 6.35
N GLY A 97 28.68 -13.59 6.16
CA GLY A 97 29.91 -13.84 6.93
C GLY A 97 29.67 -14.28 8.37
N MET A 98 28.42 -14.44 8.81
CA MET A 98 28.05 -14.88 10.15
C MET A 98 27.16 -16.13 10.10
N THR A 99 27.30 -17.00 11.10
CA THR A 99 26.50 -18.23 11.22
C THR A 99 25.43 -18.05 12.30
N ASN A 100 24.16 -18.23 11.95
CA ASN A 100 23.00 -18.17 12.85
C ASN A 100 22.86 -16.85 13.65
N VAL A 101 23.42 -15.75 13.14
CA VAL A 101 23.23 -14.41 13.73
C VAL A 101 22.06 -13.75 13.01
N GLN A 102 20.90 -13.73 13.65
CA GLN A 102 19.68 -13.13 13.10
C GLN A 102 19.49 -11.66 13.50
N PHE A 103 20.13 -11.21 14.58
CA PHE A 103 19.97 -9.87 15.15
C PHE A 103 21.30 -9.15 15.23
N ARG A 104 21.31 -7.85 14.91
CA ARG A 104 22.43 -6.94 15.14
C ARG A 104 21.90 -5.61 15.66
N ASN A 105 22.50 -5.11 16.74
CA ASN A 105 22.18 -3.80 17.29
C ASN A 105 23.35 -2.87 17.03
N ILE A 106 23.10 -1.80 16.29
CA ILE A 106 24.13 -0.86 15.86
C ILE A 106 23.85 0.52 16.43
N THR A 107 24.90 1.23 16.81
CA THR A 107 24.78 2.57 17.41
C THR A 107 25.36 3.62 16.47
N CYS A 108 24.65 4.72 16.27
CA CYS A 108 25.14 5.84 15.48
C CYS A 108 26.27 6.58 16.21
N GLU A 109 27.43 6.72 15.56
CA GLU A 109 28.59 7.45 16.08
C GLU A 109 29.28 8.24 14.95
N ASN A 110 29.15 9.58 14.98
CA ASN A 110 29.83 10.51 14.08
C ASN A 110 29.72 10.11 12.58
N GLY A 111 28.49 9.98 12.09
CA GLY A 111 28.21 9.60 10.70
C GLY A 111 28.42 8.13 10.33
N ASN A 112 28.82 7.28 11.28
CA ASN A 112 29.07 5.85 11.08
C ASN A 112 28.31 5.00 12.08
N PHE A 113 28.32 3.68 11.91
CA PHE A 113 27.68 2.75 12.83
C PHE A 113 28.70 1.93 13.61
N VAL A 114 28.50 1.79 14.92
CA VAL A 114 29.36 1.01 15.79
C VAL A 114 28.63 -0.22 16.31
N GLU A 115 29.29 -1.37 16.23
CA GLU A 115 28.89 -2.62 16.88
C GLU A 115 30.13 -3.27 17.49
N ASN A 116 30.07 -3.65 18.78
CA ASN A 116 31.18 -4.27 19.50
C ASN A 116 32.53 -3.51 19.39
N GLY A 117 32.49 -2.18 19.32
CA GLY A 117 33.66 -1.32 19.18
C GLY A 117 34.26 -1.24 17.77
N GLN A 118 33.67 -1.92 16.78
CA GLN A 118 34.05 -1.82 15.38
C GLN A 118 33.18 -0.82 14.64
N LEU A 119 33.78 -0.11 13.67
CA LEU A 119 33.12 0.91 12.85
C LEU A 119 32.65 0.30 11.52
N PHE A 120 31.44 0.62 11.11
CA PHE A 120 30.79 0.13 9.90
C PHE A 120 30.08 1.26 9.15
N GLN A 121 30.01 1.13 7.83
CA GLN A 121 29.00 1.78 7.02
C GLN A 121 27.70 0.98 7.07
N TYR A 122 26.55 1.62 6.87
CA TYR A 122 25.28 0.89 6.82
C TYR A 122 25.25 -0.18 5.70
N ARG A 123 25.97 0.07 4.60
CA ARG A 123 26.10 -0.87 3.47
C ARG A 123 26.79 -2.19 3.84
N ASP A 124 27.48 -2.25 4.98
CA ASP A 124 28.18 -3.44 5.44
C ASP A 124 27.23 -4.49 6.06
N PHE A 125 25.95 -4.16 6.22
CA PHE A 125 24.94 -5.03 6.81
C PHE A 125 24.00 -5.60 5.74
N ASN A 126 24.23 -6.84 5.34
CA ASN A 126 23.34 -7.59 4.44
C ASN A 126 23.04 -8.99 4.98
N CYS A 127 21.87 -9.49 4.61
CA CYS A 127 21.44 -10.84 4.92
C CYS A 127 21.99 -11.83 3.88
N THR A 128 22.08 -13.09 4.28
CA THR A 128 22.37 -14.20 3.35
C THR A 128 21.22 -14.48 2.37
N GLU A 129 20.00 -14.08 2.74
CA GLU A 129 18.79 -14.16 1.93
C GLU A 129 17.80 -13.07 2.37
N TYR A 130 16.83 -12.72 1.51
CA TYR A 130 15.80 -11.74 1.88
C TYR A 130 15.03 -12.22 3.11
N PRO A 131 14.78 -11.36 4.11
CA PRO A 131 13.91 -11.69 5.23
C PRO A 131 12.58 -12.26 4.74
N PHE A 132 12.20 -13.41 5.30
CA PHE A 132 11.03 -14.16 4.87
C PHE A 132 9.78 -13.62 5.57
N HIS A 133 8.77 -13.26 4.77
CA HIS A 133 7.47 -12.81 5.26
C HIS A 133 6.49 -13.99 5.32
N VAL A 134 5.57 -13.93 6.27
CA VAL A 134 4.52 -14.93 6.50
C VAL A 134 3.15 -14.27 6.52
N ALA A 135 2.12 -15.06 6.26
CA ALA A 135 0.72 -14.70 6.53
C ALA A 135 0.22 -15.58 7.68
N VAL A 136 -0.39 -14.98 8.71
CA VAL A 136 -0.82 -15.67 9.93
C VAL A 136 -2.30 -15.43 10.16
N ARG A 137 -3.05 -16.50 10.47
CA ARG A 137 -4.45 -16.39 10.92
C ARG A 137 -4.47 -15.83 12.34
N THR A 138 -5.14 -14.70 12.53
CA THR A 138 -5.23 -14.04 13.85
C THR A 138 -6.23 -14.73 14.80
N GLY A 139 -7.06 -15.63 14.27
CA GLY A 139 -8.21 -16.21 14.97
C GLY A 139 -9.44 -15.30 15.02
N LYS A 140 -9.31 -14.03 14.63
CA LYS A 140 -10.45 -13.11 14.51
C LYS A 140 -11.20 -13.36 13.21
N LYS A 141 -12.49 -13.03 13.26
CA LYS A 141 -13.40 -13.05 12.11
C LYS A 141 -13.73 -11.62 11.69
N CYS A 142 -13.97 -11.45 10.40
CA CYS A 142 -14.50 -10.23 9.81
C CYS A 142 -15.85 -10.54 9.15
N PHE A 143 -16.18 -9.90 8.03
CA PHE A 143 -17.46 -10.05 7.35
C PHE A 143 -17.78 -11.50 6.97
N ASN A 144 -19.02 -11.95 7.19
CA ASN A 144 -19.50 -13.29 6.85
C ASN A 144 -18.57 -14.44 7.30
N ASP A 145 -18.05 -14.37 8.53
CA ASP A 145 -17.13 -15.37 9.10
C ASP A 145 -15.81 -15.58 8.33
N ALA A 146 -15.47 -14.64 7.43
CA ALA A 146 -14.18 -14.56 6.78
C ALA A 146 -13.05 -14.38 7.82
N SER A 147 -11.86 -14.84 7.46
CA SER A 147 -10.69 -14.86 8.34
C SER A 147 -9.94 -13.54 8.30
N VAL A 148 -9.56 -13.00 9.46
CA VAL A 148 -8.60 -11.90 9.55
C VAL A 148 -7.19 -12.47 9.58
N LEU A 149 -6.37 -12.04 8.63
CA LEU A 149 -4.98 -12.48 8.45
C LEU A 149 -4.03 -11.30 8.60
N ASP A 150 -2.93 -11.50 9.32
CA ASP A 150 -1.84 -10.54 9.37
C ASP A 150 -0.70 -10.99 8.46
N VAL A 151 -0.19 -10.08 7.63
CA VAL A 151 1.00 -10.32 6.79
C VAL A 151 2.16 -9.51 7.33
N GLY A 152 3.30 -10.15 7.54
CA GLY A 152 4.45 -9.52 8.16
C GLY A 152 5.64 -10.45 8.36
N PHE A 153 6.49 -10.12 9.33
CA PHE A 153 7.72 -10.85 9.61
C PHE A 153 7.73 -11.35 11.06
N GLU A 154 8.05 -12.63 11.24
CA GLU A 154 8.34 -13.20 12.56
C GLU A 154 9.76 -12.81 12.95
N VAL A 155 9.90 -11.99 14.00
CA VAL A 155 11.17 -11.44 14.47
C VAL A 155 11.36 -11.84 15.92
N GLY A 156 11.91 -13.05 16.10
CA GLY A 156 12.01 -13.68 17.42
C GLY A 156 10.61 -13.97 17.96
N TYR A 157 10.22 -13.30 19.04
CA TYR A 157 8.88 -13.41 19.64
C TYR A 157 7.92 -12.30 19.18
N ARG A 158 8.39 -11.33 18.37
CA ARG A 158 7.59 -10.22 17.86
C ARG A 158 7.11 -10.52 16.45
N PHE A 159 6.01 -9.87 16.07
CA PHE A 159 5.50 -9.90 14.70
C PHE A 159 5.48 -8.49 14.14
N LEU A 160 6.35 -8.21 13.16
CA LEU A 160 6.37 -6.92 12.46
C LEU A 160 5.31 -6.94 11.37
N LYS A 161 4.12 -6.47 11.71
CA LYS A 161 2.99 -6.40 10.77
C LYS A 161 3.26 -5.39 9.66
N VAL A 162 2.94 -5.76 8.43
CA VAL A 162 2.97 -4.88 7.25
C VAL A 162 1.55 -4.44 6.91
N TYR A 163 0.61 -5.38 6.83
CA TYR A 163 -0.81 -5.12 6.60
C TYR A 163 -1.69 -6.26 7.12
N GLU A 164 -2.99 -6.00 7.21
CA GLU A 164 -4.03 -6.97 7.62
C GLU A 164 -5.02 -7.21 6.48
N ILE A 165 -5.51 -8.44 6.33
CA ILE A 165 -6.44 -8.87 5.28
C ILE A 165 -7.71 -9.44 5.92
N CYS A 166 -8.89 -9.04 5.42
CA CYS A 166 -10.13 -9.78 5.61
C CYS A 166 -10.37 -10.69 4.40
N PHE A 167 -10.09 -11.99 4.56
CA PHE A 167 -10.08 -12.98 3.49
C PHE A 167 -11.16 -14.05 3.68
N ASP A 168 -12.03 -14.18 2.70
CA ASP A 168 -13.02 -15.23 2.62
C ASP A 168 -12.37 -16.48 2.01
N GLU A 169 -12.07 -17.47 2.85
CA GLU A 169 -11.46 -18.73 2.44
C GLU A 169 -12.43 -19.67 1.70
N VAL A 170 -13.75 -19.39 1.72
CA VAL A 170 -14.78 -20.17 1.02
C VAL A 170 -14.91 -19.70 -0.42
N LEU A 171 -15.06 -18.39 -0.62
CA LEU A 171 -15.14 -17.78 -1.96
C LEU A 171 -13.76 -17.48 -2.57
N GLU A 172 -12.72 -17.60 -1.77
CA GLU A 172 -11.32 -17.33 -2.12
C GLU A 172 -11.11 -15.91 -2.62
N THR A 173 -11.75 -14.97 -1.91
CA THR A 173 -11.76 -13.55 -2.23
C THR A 173 -11.42 -12.69 -1.03
N THR A 174 -10.90 -11.50 -1.31
CA THR A 174 -10.52 -10.53 -0.28
C THR A 174 -11.54 -9.42 -0.25
N HIS A 175 -12.18 -9.26 0.91
CA HIS A 175 -13.11 -8.16 1.15
C HIS A 175 -12.36 -6.84 1.23
N TYR A 176 -11.32 -6.79 2.07
CA TYR A 176 -10.43 -5.63 2.17
C TYR A 176 -9.05 -6.01 2.71
N VAL A 177 -8.09 -5.15 2.43
CA VAL A 177 -6.77 -5.08 3.03
C VAL A 177 -6.62 -3.72 3.69
N THR A 178 -6.10 -3.68 4.92
CA THR A 178 -5.91 -2.45 5.68
C THR A 178 -4.46 -2.26 6.09
N HIS A 179 -3.99 -1.02 5.97
CA HIS A 179 -2.68 -0.57 6.40
C HIS A 179 -2.71 0.94 6.68
N GLU A 180 -1.59 1.46 7.19
CA GLU A 180 -1.43 2.87 7.50
C GLU A 180 -0.65 3.57 6.38
N PHE A 181 -1.05 4.79 6.03
CA PHE A 181 -0.19 5.71 5.31
C PHE A 181 0.25 6.85 6.21
N THR A 182 1.56 7.05 6.26
CA THR A 182 2.18 8.21 6.87
C THR A 182 3.03 8.95 5.81
N PRO A 183 3.45 10.20 6.05
CA PRO A 183 4.17 11.00 5.05
C PRO A 183 5.41 10.31 4.43
N PRO A 184 6.24 9.55 5.17
CA PRO A 184 7.40 8.84 4.61
C PRO A 184 7.08 7.83 3.50
N TYR A 185 5.82 7.38 3.36
CA TYR A 185 5.45 6.39 2.35
C TYR A 185 5.60 6.89 0.91
N LYS A 186 5.65 8.21 0.68
CA LYS A 186 6.00 8.80 -0.62
C LYS A 186 7.39 8.36 -1.09
N THR A 187 8.33 8.09 -0.17
CA THR A 187 9.76 7.88 -0.47
C THR A 187 10.17 6.42 -0.64
N HIS A 188 9.21 5.50 -0.80
CA HIS A 188 9.44 4.07 -1.00
C HIS A 188 10.56 3.72 -1.99
N GLN A 189 11.20 2.57 -1.79
CA GLN A 189 12.29 2.09 -2.66
C GLN A 189 11.82 1.91 -4.11
N ALA A 190 12.35 2.72 -5.02
CA ALA A 190 11.97 2.66 -6.42
C ALA A 190 12.56 1.43 -7.11
N GLY A 191 11.78 0.78 -8.00
CA GLY A 191 12.30 -0.29 -8.86
C GLY A 191 12.70 -1.60 -8.17
N PHE A 192 12.42 -1.76 -6.87
CA PHE A 192 12.82 -2.97 -6.14
C PHE A 192 12.31 -4.28 -6.79
N PRO A 193 13.11 -5.37 -6.87
CA PRO A 193 12.71 -6.59 -7.58
C PRO A 193 11.42 -7.23 -7.05
N ARG A 194 10.52 -7.61 -7.97
CA ARG A 194 9.27 -8.30 -7.66
C ARG A 194 9.52 -9.81 -7.48
N PRO A 195 9.11 -10.43 -6.36
CA PRO A 195 9.16 -11.89 -6.22
C PRO A 195 8.04 -12.57 -7.02
N GLY A 196 8.07 -13.90 -7.04
CA GLY A 196 6.90 -14.70 -7.44
C GLY A 196 5.78 -14.59 -6.41
N TRP A 197 4.55 -14.90 -6.83
CA TRP A 197 3.36 -14.86 -5.98
C TRP A 197 3.27 -16.08 -5.07
N LEU A 198 2.83 -15.87 -3.83
CA LEU A 198 2.58 -16.92 -2.84
C LEU A 198 1.08 -17.18 -2.66
N ASN A 199 0.68 -18.45 -2.56
CA ASN A 199 -0.70 -18.89 -2.33
C ASN A 199 -0.85 -20.04 -1.32
N THR A 200 0.26 -20.52 -0.74
CA THR A 200 0.26 -21.71 0.11
C THR A 200 -0.62 -21.52 1.34
N GLY A 201 -1.52 -22.48 1.60
CA GLY A 201 -2.31 -22.56 2.84
C GLY A 201 -3.67 -21.86 2.85
N TYR A 202 -4.07 -21.20 1.74
CA TYR A 202 -5.27 -20.34 1.72
C TYR A 202 -6.23 -20.58 0.55
N TYR A 203 -5.86 -21.44 -0.41
CA TYR A 203 -6.64 -21.69 -1.63
C TYR A 203 -6.90 -23.18 -1.87
N ASN A 204 -7.07 -23.95 -0.78
CA ASN A 204 -7.31 -25.40 -0.81
C ASN A 204 -6.37 -26.18 -1.77
N GLY A 205 -5.06 -25.86 -1.75
CA GLY A 205 -4.05 -26.50 -2.59
C GLY A 205 -4.03 -26.08 -4.07
N LYS A 206 -4.95 -25.22 -4.54
CA LYS A 206 -4.98 -24.76 -5.94
C LYS A 206 -3.73 -23.95 -6.29
N ARG A 207 -3.23 -24.14 -7.51
CA ARG A 207 -2.17 -23.32 -8.11
C ARG A 207 -2.74 -22.01 -8.67
N VAL A 208 -3.19 -21.12 -7.79
CA VAL A 208 -3.92 -19.90 -8.18
C VAL A 208 -3.14 -19.03 -9.18
N ASP A 209 -1.81 -18.98 -9.08
CA ASP A 209 -0.97 -18.24 -10.02
C ASP A 209 -1.19 -18.63 -11.49
N THR A 210 -1.49 -19.91 -11.76
CA THR A 210 -1.73 -20.39 -13.14
C THR A 210 -3.10 -19.98 -13.67
N LEU A 211 -4.09 -19.73 -12.80
CA LEU A 211 -5.43 -19.28 -13.20
C LEU A 211 -5.40 -17.89 -13.85
N TYR A 212 -4.39 -17.08 -13.53
CA TYR A 212 -4.15 -15.78 -14.12
C TYR A 212 -3.43 -15.84 -15.48
N THR A 213 -3.10 -17.02 -15.99
CA THR A 213 -2.62 -17.12 -17.36
C THR A 213 -3.76 -16.87 -18.34
N ARG A 214 -3.47 -16.18 -19.45
CA ARG A 214 -4.47 -15.89 -20.48
C ARG A 214 -5.13 -17.17 -21.01
N ALA A 215 -4.37 -18.25 -21.16
CA ALA A 215 -4.88 -19.55 -21.58
C ALA A 215 -5.95 -20.09 -20.60
N SER A 216 -5.67 -20.09 -19.29
CA SER A 216 -6.63 -20.52 -18.27
C SER A 216 -7.87 -19.61 -18.21
N GLN A 217 -7.68 -18.29 -18.35
CA GLN A 217 -8.80 -17.34 -18.42
C GLN A 217 -9.70 -17.60 -19.63
N ARG A 218 -9.11 -17.80 -20.81
CA ARG A 218 -9.87 -18.11 -22.02
C ARG A 218 -10.64 -19.42 -21.86
N GLU A 219 -10.02 -20.45 -21.27
CA GLU A 219 -10.68 -21.73 -21.01
C GLU A 219 -11.90 -21.57 -20.08
N VAL A 220 -11.72 -20.92 -18.92
CA VAL A 220 -12.81 -20.79 -17.94
C VAL A 220 -13.93 -19.88 -18.45
N VAL A 221 -13.60 -18.77 -19.11
CA VAL A 221 -14.61 -17.85 -19.66
C VAL A 221 -15.34 -18.47 -20.86
N THR A 222 -14.69 -19.32 -21.64
CA THR A 222 -15.37 -20.08 -22.71
C THR A 222 -16.43 -21.00 -22.13
N LYS A 223 -16.16 -21.65 -21.00
CA LYS A 223 -17.15 -22.49 -20.31
C LYS A 223 -18.32 -21.66 -19.76
N ILE A 224 -18.03 -20.49 -19.18
CA ILE A 224 -19.05 -19.59 -18.64
C ILE A 224 -19.97 -19.05 -19.73
N LEU A 225 -19.41 -18.52 -20.82
CA LEU A 225 -20.17 -17.89 -21.90
C LEU A 225 -20.66 -18.89 -22.96
N ASN A 226 -20.21 -20.15 -22.89
CA ASN A 226 -20.46 -21.19 -23.88
C ASN A 226 -20.14 -20.73 -25.33
N SER A 227 -19.12 -19.90 -25.51
CA SER A 227 -18.72 -19.35 -26.83
C SER A 227 -17.25 -18.95 -26.86
N THR A 228 -16.47 -19.58 -27.75
CA THR A 228 -15.09 -19.16 -28.04
C THR A 228 -15.05 -17.80 -28.74
N THR A 229 -16.04 -17.50 -29.58
CA THR A 229 -16.11 -16.23 -30.31
C THR A 229 -16.30 -15.04 -29.37
N GLN A 230 -17.12 -15.17 -28.32
CA GLN A 230 -17.22 -14.13 -27.30
C GLN A 230 -15.92 -13.96 -26.51
N VAL A 231 -15.23 -15.06 -26.21
CA VAL A 231 -13.96 -15.00 -25.50
C VAL A 231 -12.88 -14.30 -26.32
N ASP A 232 -12.86 -14.48 -27.65
CA ASP A 232 -11.93 -13.75 -28.53
C ASP A 232 -12.17 -12.23 -28.51
N LYS A 233 -13.40 -11.78 -28.25
CA LYS A 233 -13.73 -10.36 -28.07
C LYS A 233 -13.26 -9.83 -26.72
N TYR A 234 -13.46 -10.59 -25.64
CA TYR A 234 -13.17 -10.11 -24.27
C TYR A 234 -11.74 -10.38 -23.79
N ILE A 235 -11.12 -11.46 -24.26
CA ILE A 235 -9.76 -11.89 -23.88
C ILE A 235 -9.05 -12.38 -25.15
N PRO A 236 -8.72 -11.48 -26.08
CA PRO A 236 -8.04 -11.85 -27.31
C PRO A 236 -6.66 -12.44 -27.01
N GLU A 237 -6.15 -13.28 -27.90
CA GLU A 237 -4.86 -13.99 -27.72
C GLU A 237 -3.68 -13.04 -27.45
N THR A 238 -3.71 -11.83 -28.01
CA THR A 238 -2.69 -10.81 -27.83
C THR A 238 -3.32 -9.42 -27.63
N SER A 239 -3.26 -8.90 -26.40
CA SER A 239 -3.55 -7.49 -26.04
C SER A 239 -3.33 -7.28 -24.54
N ASP A 240 -3.66 -6.08 -24.02
CA ASP A 240 -3.80 -5.80 -22.59
C ASP A 240 -5.20 -6.07 -22.03
N PHE A 241 -6.10 -6.67 -22.82
CA PHE A 241 -7.40 -7.13 -22.35
C PHE A 241 -7.30 -8.55 -21.81
N TYR A 242 -6.86 -8.65 -20.56
CA TYR A 242 -6.81 -9.87 -19.76
C TYR A 242 -6.87 -9.50 -18.28
N LEU A 243 -7.12 -10.49 -17.42
CA LEU A 243 -7.14 -10.29 -15.98
C LEU A 243 -5.74 -10.47 -15.40
N ALA A 244 -5.20 -9.43 -14.81
CA ALA A 244 -3.97 -9.48 -14.04
C ALA A 244 -4.25 -9.73 -12.56
N ARG A 245 -3.18 -10.09 -11.84
CA ARG A 245 -3.15 -10.08 -10.37
C ARG A 245 -3.06 -8.63 -9.91
N GLY A 246 -4.21 -7.97 -9.84
CA GLY A 246 -4.32 -6.59 -9.36
C GLY A 246 -4.11 -6.57 -7.86
N HIS A 247 -3.05 -5.89 -7.40
CA HIS A 247 -2.81 -5.75 -5.97
C HIS A 247 -3.98 -5.00 -5.32
N ILE A 248 -4.37 -5.43 -4.12
CA ILE A 248 -5.34 -4.70 -3.28
C ILE A 248 -4.58 -3.66 -2.44
N SER A 249 -3.54 -4.06 -1.73
CA SER A 249 -2.52 -3.13 -1.22
C SER A 249 -1.33 -3.15 -2.15
N ALA A 250 -1.04 -2.01 -2.79
CA ALA A 250 -0.02 -1.94 -3.82
C ALA A 250 1.37 -2.20 -3.23
N LYS A 251 2.28 -2.78 -4.03
CA LYS A 251 3.71 -2.87 -3.68
C LYS A 251 4.24 -1.52 -3.20
N SER A 252 3.87 -0.46 -3.93
CA SER A 252 4.37 0.89 -3.70
C SER A 252 3.69 1.62 -2.55
N ASP A 253 2.73 0.98 -1.86
CA ASP A 253 2.10 1.45 -0.63
C ASP A 253 2.98 1.18 0.60
N PHE A 254 4.20 0.65 0.43
CA PHE A 254 5.14 0.38 1.53
C PHE A 254 6.53 0.91 1.19
N ILE A 255 7.37 1.12 2.20
CA ILE A 255 8.65 1.84 2.05
C ILE A 255 9.76 0.90 1.62
N PHE A 256 9.98 -0.15 2.41
CA PHE A 256 11.11 -1.07 2.25
C PHE A 256 10.80 -2.18 1.25
N GLY A 257 11.81 -2.62 0.54
CA GLY A 257 11.74 -3.70 -0.43
C GLY A 257 11.41 -5.05 0.23
N SER A 258 11.76 -5.27 1.49
CA SER A 258 11.24 -6.39 2.26
C SER A 258 9.71 -6.35 2.37
N GLN A 259 9.13 -5.18 2.71
CA GLN A 259 7.68 -4.97 2.74
C GLN A 259 7.06 -5.10 1.34
N HIS A 260 7.75 -4.61 0.29
CA HIS A 260 7.32 -4.80 -1.10
C HIS A 260 7.17 -6.26 -1.46
N ARG A 261 8.10 -7.12 -1.02
CA ARG A 261 7.99 -8.57 -1.27
C ARG A 261 6.78 -9.17 -0.55
N ALA A 262 6.52 -8.68 0.66
CA ALA A 262 5.37 -9.11 1.46
C ALA A 262 4.02 -8.82 0.79
N THR A 263 3.92 -7.93 -0.21
CA THR A 263 2.65 -7.68 -0.91
C THR A 263 2.27 -8.75 -1.92
N PHE A 264 3.16 -9.71 -2.23
CA PHE A 264 2.98 -10.72 -3.27
C PHE A 264 2.30 -12.00 -2.76
N TRP A 265 1.49 -11.91 -1.71
CA TRP A 265 0.52 -12.96 -1.38
C TRP A 265 -0.70 -12.80 -2.28
N LEU A 266 -1.20 -13.90 -2.85
CA LEU A 266 -2.38 -13.86 -3.73
C LEU A 266 -3.65 -13.42 -3.02
N MET A 267 -3.72 -13.53 -1.69
CA MET A 267 -4.81 -12.95 -0.88
C MET A 267 -4.76 -11.41 -0.84
N ASN A 268 -3.65 -10.80 -1.24
CA ASN A 268 -3.54 -9.36 -1.46
C ASN A 268 -3.74 -9.01 -2.95
N ALA A 269 -4.38 -9.88 -3.72
CA ALA A 269 -4.71 -9.63 -5.11
C ALA A 269 -6.13 -10.10 -5.45
N ALA A 270 -6.70 -9.46 -6.46
CA ALA A 270 -7.94 -9.89 -7.09
C ALA A 270 -7.83 -9.76 -8.62
N PRO A 271 -8.71 -10.42 -9.40
CA PRO A 271 -8.71 -10.31 -10.85
C PRO A 271 -9.03 -8.91 -11.35
N GLN A 272 -8.05 -8.25 -11.95
CA GLN A 272 -8.19 -6.88 -12.43
C GLN A 272 -7.92 -6.82 -13.92
N TRP A 273 -8.79 -6.19 -14.70
CA TRP A 273 -8.49 -5.95 -16.11
C TRP A 273 -7.21 -5.13 -16.25
N GLN A 274 -6.26 -5.63 -17.03
CA GLN A 274 -4.93 -5.03 -17.10
C GLN A 274 -4.95 -3.59 -17.63
N VAL A 275 -5.86 -3.26 -18.55
CA VAL A 275 -6.12 -1.89 -19.02
C VAL A 275 -6.60 -0.94 -17.90
N PHE A 276 -7.34 -1.43 -16.91
CA PHE A 276 -7.75 -0.68 -15.73
C PHE A 276 -6.62 -0.58 -14.69
N ASN A 277 -5.94 -1.70 -14.41
CA ASN A 277 -4.80 -1.78 -13.48
C ASN A 277 -3.70 -0.77 -13.85
N ASN A 278 -3.29 -0.75 -15.13
CA ASN A 278 -2.30 0.20 -15.64
C ASN A 278 -2.89 1.56 -16.05
N GLY A 279 -4.20 1.75 -15.90
CA GLY A 279 -4.94 2.95 -16.28
C GLY A 279 -5.20 3.86 -15.08
N ASN A 280 -6.47 4.08 -14.76
CA ASN A 280 -6.84 4.98 -13.67
C ASN A 280 -6.50 4.42 -12.28
N TRP A 281 -6.38 3.10 -12.11
CA TRP A 281 -6.09 2.52 -10.80
C TRP A 281 -4.69 2.87 -10.28
N ILE A 282 -3.66 2.73 -11.12
CA ILE A 282 -2.30 3.16 -10.74
C ILE A 282 -2.23 4.67 -10.47
N ALA A 283 -3.03 5.48 -11.17
CA ALA A 283 -3.12 6.92 -10.90
C ALA A 283 -3.67 7.21 -9.50
N VAL A 284 -4.68 6.45 -9.05
CA VAL A 284 -5.19 6.49 -7.67
C VAL A 284 -4.09 6.12 -6.66
N GLU A 285 -3.40 5.00 -6.87
CA GLU A 285 -2.34 4.52 -5.97
C GLU A 285 -1.20 5.53 -5.82
N ILE A 286 -0.78 6.19 -6.91
CA ILE A 286 0.25 7.23 -6.88
C ILE A 286 -0.27 8.48 -6.17
N ALA A 287 -1.48 8.94 -6.50
CA ALA A 287 -2.06 10.18 -6.00
C ALA A 287 -2.21 10.19 -4.47
N ILE A 288 -2.65 9.07 -3.88
CA ILE A 288 -2.85 8.94 -2.43
C ILE A 288 -1.56 9.21 -1.65
N LYS A 289 -0.44 8.62 -2.10
CA LYS A 289 0.84 8.77 -1.40
C LYS A 289 1.34 10.21 -1.42
N ASN A 290 1.19 10.86 -2.58
CA ASN A 290 1.52 12.28 -2.70
C ASN A 290 0.61 13.12 -1.81
N PHE A 291 -0.71 12.89 -1.85
CA PHE A 291 -1.68 13.63 -1.05
C PHE A 291 -1.40 13.53 0.47
N VAL A 292 -1.14 12.32 0.98
CA VAL A 292 -0.84 12.11 2.40
C VAL A 292 0.44 12.84 2.82
N ALA A 293 1.50 12.73 2.01
CA ALA A 293 2.77 13.38 2.28
C ALA A 293 2.70 14.91 2.15
N ASP A 294 2.13 15.42 1.07
CA ASP A 294 2.04 16.86 0.78
C ASP A 294 1.17 17.59 1.81
N ARG A 295 0.17 16.91 2.40
CA ARG A 295 -0.64 17.45 3.51
C ARG A 295 -0.06 17.17 4.89
N ASN A 296 1.00 16.37 4.97
CA ASN A 296 1.62 15.91 6.21
C ASN A 296 0.59 15.34 7.20
N ILE A 297 -0.23 14.40 6.72
CA ILE A 297 -1.27 13.73 7.49
C ILE A 297 -0.98 12.25 7.65
N GLU A 298 -1.67 11.61 8.59
CA GLU A 298 -1.69 10.15 8.72
C GLU A 298 -3.10 9.64 8.47
N VAL A 299 -3.22 8.61 7.64
CA VAL A 299 -4.51 8.03 7.27
C VAL A 299 -4.50 6.52 7.46
N ASP A 300 -5.63 6.00 7.92
CA ASP A 300 -5.93 4.57 7.83
C ASP A 300 -6.49 4.31 6.43
N ALA A 301 -5.92 3.34 5.71
CA ALA A 301 -6.34 2.99 4.37
C ALA A 301 -6.95 1.59 4.32
N TYR A 302 -8.13 1.50 3.73
CA TYR A 302 -8.83 0.24 3.45
C TYR A 302 -9.03 0.11 1.95
N THR A 303 -8.29 -0.78 1.32
CA THR A 303 -8.50 -1.10 -0.10
C THR A 303 -9.24 -2.41 -0.22
N GLY A 304 -10.19 -2.54 -1.13
CA GLY A 304 -10.89 -3.79 -1.33
C GLY A 304 -11.63 -3.85 -2.65
N THR A 305 -12.46 -4.89 -2.77
CA THR A 305 -13.21 -5.16 -3.99
C THR A 305 -14.67 -5.44 -3.67
N HIS A 306 -15.58 -5.22 -4.62
CA HIS A 306 -17.00 -5.50 -4.40
C HIS A 306 -17.71 -5.97 -5.67
N GLY A 307 -18.72 -6.83 -5.48
CA GLY A 307 -19.56 -7.42 -6.53
C GLY A 307 -18.80 -8.39 -7.44
N VAL A 308 -19.50 -9.02 -8.37
CA VAL A 308 -18.90 -9.83 -9.44
C VAL A 308 -19.26 -9.20 -10.79
N THR A 309 -18.27 -8.97 -11.63
CA THR A 309 -18.50 -8.39 -12.96
C THR A 309 -19.14 -9.40 -13.89
N THR A 310 -19.89 -8.89 -14.87
CA THR A 310 -20.55 -9.69 -15.88
C THR A 310 -19.97 -9.45 -17.26
N LEU A 311 -20.00 -10.48 -18.11
CA LEU A 311 -19.82 -10.36 -19.56
C LEU A 311 -21.06 -10.92 -20.27
N TRP A 312 -21.37 -10.36 -21.43
CA TRP A 312 -22.52 -10.74 -22.23
C TRP A 312 -22.17 -11.90 -23.17
N ASP A 313 -23.01 -12.93 -23.22
CA ASP A 313 -22.91 -14.01 -24.21
C ASP A 313 -23.46 -13.60 -25.59
N GLU A 314 -23.49 -14.54 -26.55
CA GLU A 314 -24.03 -14.30 -27.90
C GLU A 314 -25.53 -14.01 -27.94
N GLN A 315 -26.26 -14.38 -26.89
CA GLN A 315 -27.70 -14.13 -26.76
C GLN A 315 -27.99 -12.85 -25.95
N ASN A 316 -26.97 -12.04 -25.64
CA ASN A 316 -27.05 -10.88 -24.76
C ASN A 316 -27.63 -11.23 -23.38
N LYS A 317 -27.23 -12.37 -22.82
CA LYS A 317 -27.45 -12.69 -21.42
C LYS A 317 -26.16 -12.41 -20.62
N PRO A 318 -26.25 -11.74 -19.46
CA PRO A 318 -25.08 -11.44 -18.64
C PRO A 318 -24.71 -12.68 -17.81
N HIS A 319 -23.42 -12.96 -17.70
CA HIS A 319 -22.87 -14.01 -16.86
C HIS A 319 -21.77 -13.47 -15.96
N GLU A 320 -21.83 -13.79 -14.68
CA GLU A 320 -20.78 -13.48 -13.71
C GLU A 320 -19.49 -14.25 -14.02
N ILE A 321 -18.36 -13.58 -13.83
CA ILE A 321 -17.05 -14.15 -14.17
C ILE A 321 -16.26 -14.54 -12.93
N TYR A 322 -15.73 -15.76 -12.95
CA TYR A 322 -14.91 -16.38 -11.90
C TYR A 322 -13.67 -17.02 -12.54
N LEU A 323 -12.57 -17.10 -11.79
CA LEU A 323 -11.35 -17.77 -12.29
C LEU A 323 -11.32 -19.27 -12.00
N ALA A 324 -12.16 -19.76 -11.10
CA ALA A 324 -12.27 -21.17 -10.76
C ALA A 324 -13.68 -21.53 -10.30
N PHE A 325 -13.93 -22.84 -10.19
CA PHE A 325 -15.16 -23.40 -9.65
C PHE A 325 -14.81 -24.55 -8.69
N ASP A 326 -15.62 -24.76 -7.66
CA ASP A 326 -15.53 -25.92 -6.78
C ASP A 326 -16.21 -27.17 -7.39
N GLU A 327 -16.21 -28.28 -6.66
CA GLU A 327 -16.84 -29.55 -7.09
C GLU A 327 -18.37 -29.44 -7.26
N ASN A 328 -19.01 -28.47 -6.62
CA ASN A 328 -20.44 -28.19 -6.71
C ASN A 328 -20.77 -27.11 -7.75
N ASN A 329 -19.78 -26.69 -8.55
CA ASN A 329 -19.90 -25.64 -9.55
C ASN A 329 -20.22 -24.25 -8.96
N ASN A 330 -19.84 -24.00 -7.70
CA ASN A 330 -19.84 -22.65 -7.13
C ASN A 330 -18.61 -21.88 -7.64
N GLY A 331 -18.81 -20.61 -8.02
CA GLY A 331 -17.73 -19.75 -8.49
C GLY A 331 -16.75 -19.38 -7.38
N LEU A 332 -15.45 -19.48 -7.67
CA LEU A 332 -14.34 -19.13 -6.78
C LEU A 332 -13.47 -18.07 -7.44
N ILE A 333 -12.85 -17.21 -6.62
CA ILE A 333 -11.97 -16.12 -7.09
C ILE A 333 -12.75 -15.26 -8.11
N PRO A 334 -13.83 -14.59 -7.65
CA PRO A 334 -14.67 -13.74 -8.50
C PRO A 334 -13.85 -12.61 -9.12
N VAL A 335 -14.20 -12.24 -10.35
CA VAL A 335 -13.71 -11.01 -10.96
C VAL A 335 -14.56 -9.85 -10.45
N PRO A 336 -14.03 -8.93 -9.63
CA PRO A 336 -14.86 -7.93 -8.97
C PRO A 336 -15.44 -6.90 -9.93
N LYS A 337 -16.61 -6.32 -9.59
CA LYS A 337 -17.19 -5.18 -10.32
C LYS A 337 -16.35 -3.92 -10.15
N ILE A 338 -15.95 -3.65 -8.91
CA ILE A 338 -15.22 -2.44 -8.54
C ILE A 338 -14.04 -2.76 -7.62
N TYR A 339 -13.04 -1.90 -7.69
CA TYR A 339 -12.05 -1.71 -6.65
C TYR A 339 -12.33 -0.39 -5.96
N TYR A 340 -12.08 -0.32 -4.66
CA TYR A 340 -12.21 0.91 -3.90
C TYR A 340 -11.03 1.06 -2.93
N LYS A 341 -10.70 2.30 -2.58
CA LYS A 341 -9.72 2.66 -1.56
C LYS A 341 -10.30 3.76 -0.68
N ILE A 342 -10.54 3.44 0.59
CA ILE A 342 -11.01 4.36 1.62
C ILE A 342 -9.78 4.94 2.31
N LEU A 343 -9.75 6.26 2.49
CA LEU A 343 -8.80 6.94 3.36
C LEU A 343 -9.56 7.60 4.50
N VAL A 344 -9.10 7.41 5.74
CA VAL A 344 -9.63 8.14 6.90
C VAL A 344 -8.46 8.79 7.65
N GLU A 345 -8.44 10.12 7.69
CA GLU A 345 -7.44 10.88 8.43
C GLU A 345 -7.60 10.65 9.94
N ARG A 346 -6.51 10.24 10.60
CA ARG A 346 -6.54 9.82 12.00
C ARG A 346 -6.96 10.92 12.96
N LYS A 347 -6.55 12.16 12.69
CA LYS A 347 -6.76 13.30 13.60
C LYS A 347 -8.14 13.93 13.46
N THR A 348 -8.51 14.32 12.24
CA THR A 348 -9.79 15.00 11.97
C THR A 348 -10.96 14.02 11.83
N LYS A 349 -10.66 12.76 11.50
CA LYS A 349 -11.64 11.76 11.06
C LYS A 349 -12.36 12.15 9.78
N PHE A 350 -11.73 12.94 8.92
CA PHE A 350 -12.23 13.18 7.57
C PHE A 350 -11.82 12.02 6.68
N GLY A 351 -12.68 11.62 5.75
CA GLY A 351 -12.37 10.51 4.86
C GLY A 351 -12.94 10.68 3.47
N ILE A 352 -12.43 9.87 2.55
CA ILE A 352 -12.86 9.81 1.15
C ILE A 352 -12.73 8.38 0.65
N VAL A 353 -13.60 7.97 -0.27
CA VAL A 353 -13.45 6.72 -1.02
C VAL A 353 -13.15 7.04 -2.47
N LEU A 354 -12.10 6.44 -3.01
CA LEU A 354 -11.81 6.45 -4.44
C LEU A 354 -12.21 5.10 -5.03
N ILE A 355 -12.93 5.09 -6.14
CA ILE A 355 -13.51 3.87 -6.73
C ILE A 355 -13.14 3.80 -8.21
N GLY A 356 -12.79 2.60 -8.66
CA GLY A 356 -12.56 2.27 -10.06
C GLY A 356 -13.41 1.08 -10.51
N VAL A 357 -14.05 1.21 -11.66
CA VAL A 357 -14.86 0.17 -12.29
C VAL A 357 -13.97 -0.80 -13.06
N ASN A 358 -14.01 -2.06 -12.68
CA ASN A 358 -13.20 -3.14 -13.23
C ASN A 358 -13.94 -3.88 -14.35
N ASN A 359 -14.36 -3.14 -15.38
CA ASN A 359 -14.90 -3.74 -16.60
C ASN A 359 -14.78 -2.76 -17.79
N PRO A 360 -13.87 -3.00 -18.74
CA PRO A 360 -13.65 -2.09 -19.87
C PRO A 360 -14.70 -2.25 -20.99
N TYR A 361 -15.68 -3.14 -20.83
CA TYR A 361 -16.68 -3.46 -21.85
C TYR A 361 -18.07 -2.86 -21.61
N LEU A 362 -18.24 -2.15 -20.49
CA LEU A 362 -19.49 -1.50 -20.15
C LEU A 362 -19.75 -0.26 -21.02
N ASP A 363 -21.01 0.11 -21.13
CA ASP A 363 -21.40 1.46 -21.52
C ASP A 363 -21.67 2.37 -20.30
N LEU A 364 -21.84 3.67 -20.55
CA LEU A 364 -22.08 4.66 -19.48
C LEU A 364 -23.39 4.40 -18.74
N LYS A 365 -24.42 3.88 -19.42
CA LYS A 365 -25.73 3.65 -18.81
C LYS A 365 -25.65 2.48 -17.81
N GLU A 366 -24.96 1.41 -18.17
CA GLU A 366 -24.68 0.28 -17.27
C GLU A 366 -23.88 0.74 -16.06
N ILE A 367 -22.86 1.61 -16.26
CA ILE A 367 -22.06 2.16 -15.17
C ILE A 367 -22.93 2.98 -14.20
N GLU A 368 -23.70 3.92 -14.73
CA GLU A 368 -24.55 4.81 -13.94
C GLU A 368 -25.63 4.06 -13.15
N SER A 369 -26.16 2.95 -13.66
CA SER A 369 -27.20 2.17 -12.98
C SER A 369 -26.65 1.18 -11.95
N ASP A 370 -25.55 0.48 -12.27
CA ASP A 370 -25.16 -0.74 -11.54
C ASP A 370 -23.79 -0.65 -10.86
N TYR A 371 -22.98 0.37 -11.17
CA TYR A 371 -21.59 0.50 -10.69
C TYR A 371 -21.32 1.78 -9.90
N VAL A 372 -22.16 2.82 -10.03
CA VAL A 372 -22.08 4.04 -9.21
C VAL A 372 -22.87 3.85 -7.92
N LEU A 373 -22.15 3.70 -6.80
CA LEU A 373 -22.73 3.30 -5.50
C LEU A 373 -23.11 4.47 -4.58
N CYS A 374 -22.77 5.70 -4.96
CA CYS A 374 -22.92 6.89 -4.12
C CYS A 374 -23.04 8.12 -5.02
N LYS A 375 -23.25 9.29 -4.42
CA LYS A 375 -23.06 10.55 -5.14
C LYS A 375 -21.57 10.76 -5.45
N ASP A 376 -21.23 10.92 -6.73
CA ASP A 376 -19.86 11.27 -7.15
C ASP A 376 -19.46 12.65 -6.61
N VAL A 377 -18.41 12.67 -5.78
CA VAL A 377 -17.78 13.89 -5.21
C VAL A 377 -16.38 14.13 -5.77
N SER A 378 -15.99 13.44 -6.85
CA SER A 378 -14.65 13.55 -7.44
C SER A 378 -14.35 14.91 -8.07
N ASP A 379 -15.35 15.77 -8.25
CA ASP A 379 -15.18 17.17 -8.64
C ASP A 379 -14.67 18.06 -7.48
N GLN A 380 -14.75 17.59 -6.24
CA GLN A 380 -14.24 18.29 -5.06
C GLN A 380 -12.76 18.01 -4.79
N ILE A 381 -12.13 17.11 -5.56
CA ILE A 381 -10.71 16.78 -5.44
C ILE A 381 -9.97 17.08 -6.75
N ASN A 382 -8.72 17.54 -6.65
CA ASN A 382 -7.86 17.83 -7.80
C ASN A 382 -6.48 17.15 -7.72
N TRP A 383 -6.25 16.34 -6.69
CA TRP A 383 -4.96 15.68 -6.42
C TRP A 383 -4.84 14.30 -7.07
N VAL A 384 -5.89 13.81 -7.75
CA VAL A 384 -5.85 12.57 -8.55
C VAL A 384 -5.80 12.90 -10.04
N SER A 385 -4.73 12.48 -10.71
CA SER A 385 -4.51 12.69 -12.14
C SER A 385 -5.05 11.50 -12.96
N TRP A 386 -6.37 11.42 -13.11
CA TRP A 386 -7.09 10.37 -13.84
C TRP A 386 -7.93 10.90 -15.01
N ASP A 387 -8.20 10.05 -16.00
CA ASP A 387 -9.25 10.30 -16.99
C ASP A 387 -10.52 9.56 -16.54
N LYS A 388 -11.21 10.14 -15.56
CA LYS A 388 -12.23 9.45 -14.76
C LYS A 388 -13.40 8.86 -15.58
N LYS A 389 -13.68 9.41 -16.77
CA LYS A 389 -14.77 8.92 -17.64
C LYS A 389 -14.30 7.91 -18.68
N ASN A 390 -13.01 7.60 -18.74
CA ASN A 390 -12.46 6.63 -19.68
C ASN A 390 -12.73 5.20 -19.18
N ILE A 391 -13.72 4.55 -19.79
CA ILE A 391 -14.16 3.22 -19.40
C ILE A 391 -13.05 2.19 -19.61
N THR A 392 -12.28 2.28 -20.70
CA THR A 392 -11.18 1.33 -20.98
C THR A 392 -10.08 1.41 -19.93
N LEU A 393 -9.76 2.62 -19.45
CA LEU A 393 -8.80 2.82 -18.35
C LEU A 393 -9.42 2.59 -16.96
N GLY A 394 -10.70 2.20 -16.91
CA GLY A 394 -11.52 2.03 -15.71
C GLY A 394 -12.19 3.34 -15.30
N TYR A 395 -13.49 3.44 -15.57
CA TYR A 395 -14.32 4.55 -15.08
C TYR A 395 -14.11 4.72 -13.57
N SER A 396 -13.86 5.93 -13.12
CA SER A 396 -13.48 6.21 -11.74
C SER A 396 -14.29 7.37 -11.16
N TYR A 397 -14.53 7.33 -9.86
CA TYR A 397 -15.28 8.35 -9.13
C TYR A 397 -14.88 8.35 -7.65
N ALA A 398 -15.44 9.29 -6.87
CA ALA A 398 -15.20 9.36 -5.43
C ALA A 398 -16.50 9.44 -4.64
N CYS A 399 -16.52 8.90 -3.42
CA CYS A 399 -17.65 8.95 -2.50
C CYS A 399 -17.28 9.59 -1.16
N ASP A 400 -18.31 10.10 -0.49
CA ASP A 400 -18.30 10.18 0.98
C ASP A 400 -18.25 8.76 1.59
N VAL A 401 -17.48 8.60 2.66
CA VAL A 401 -17.27 7.28 3.29
C VAL A 401 -18.54 6.74 3.94
N ASN A 402 -19.37 7.59 4.55
CA ASN A 402 -20.60 7.16 5.19
C ASN A 402 -21.64 6.70 4.16
N GLU A 403 -21.77 7.40 3.04
CA GLU A 403 -22.61 6.95 1.92
C GLU A 403 -22.14 5.61 1.36
N PHE A 404 -20.83 5.45 1.17
CA PHE A 404 -20.26 4.20 0.67
C PHE A 404 -20.49 3.01 1.61
N MET A 405 -20.24 3.18 2.92
CA MET A 405 -20.49 2.13 3.93
C MET A 405 -21.98 1.84 4.13
N ALA A 406 -22.88 2.75 3.72
CA ALA A 406 -24.31 2.47 3.69
C ALA A 406 -24.65 1.35 2.67
N VAL A 407 -23.83 1.15 1.64
CA VAL A 407 -23.99 0.13 0.60
C VAL A 407 -23.04 -1.06 0.83
N ILE A 408 -21.76 -0.80 1.08
CA ILE A 408 -20.73 -1.84 1.25
C ILE A 408 -20.59 -2.21 2.73
N LYS A 409 -21.03 -3.43 3.08
CA LYS A 409 -21.16 -3.90 4.48
C LYS A 409 -19.98 -4.71 5.01
N HIS A 410 -19.01 -5.05 4.16
CA HIS A 410 -17.85 -5.84 4.59
C HIS A 410 -16.72 -5.01 5.19
N ILE A 411 -16.83 -3.68 5.16
CA ILE A 411 -15.90 -2.75 5.79
C ILE A 411 -16.25 -2.64 7.28
N PRO A 412 -15.28 -2.65 8.20
CA PRO A 412 -15.53 -2.41 9.62
C PRO A 412 -16.13 -1.02 9.84
N ASP A 413 -16.89 -0.82 10.91
CA ASP A 413 -17.48 0.49 11.21
C ASP A 413 -16.39 1.56 11.41
N LEU A 414 -16.31 2.52 10.48
CA LEU A 414 -15.37 3.64 10.54
C LEU A 414 -16.06 4.90 11.06
N ILE A 415 -15.40 5.61 11.97
CA ILE A 415 -15.87 6.91 12.45
C ILE A 415 -15.40 7.98 11.46
N VAL A 416 -16.30 8.52 10.64
CA VAL A 416 -16.01 9.58 9.66
C VAL A 416 -16.89 10.80 9.88
N LYS A 417 -16.25 11.96 10.06
CA LYS A 417 -16.88 13.23 10.43
C LYS A 417 -17.08 14.22 9.27
N GLY A 418 -16.45 13.96 8.13
CA GLY A 418 -16.51 14.85 6.97
C GLY A 418 -15.70 14.32 5.79
N LEU A 419 -15.77 15.02 4.67
CA LEU A 419 -15.10 14.66 3.44
C LEU A 419 -13.62 15.11 3.46
N LEU A 420 -12.71 14.22 3.09
CA LEU A 420 -11.29 14.50 2.94
C LEU A 420 -11.01 14.96 1.50
N VAL A 421 -10.99 16.28 1.29
CA VAL A 421 -10.77 16.92 -0.03
C VAL A 421 -9.39 17.51 -0.21
#